data_AF-A0A7H0LDT7-F1
#
_entry.id   AF-A0A7H0LDT7-F1
#
_cell.length_a   1.000
_cell.length_b   1.000
_cell.length_c   1.000
_cell.angle_alpha   90.00
_cell.angle_beta   90.00
_cell.angle_gamma   90.00
#
_symmetry.space_group_name_H-M   'P 1'
#
loop_
_entity.id
_entity.type
_entity.pdbx_description
1 polymer ?
#
loop_
_entity_poly.entity_id
_entity_poly.type
_entity_poly.pdbx_seq_one_letter_code
_entity_poly.pdbx_strand_id
1 'polypeptide(L)'
;MYRMIATYAALALGGAASFAAEPAAKGPPGWLTGCWIMKAEQKWAEECWTPVRAGMMLGSGRSGAGESLQSWEANQILPDVEGKPVFWASPEGAARVAFPMVSQGTSEIVFANPAHDYPQRIRYWREGKVLNAEISLADGSKPMRWSYNPM
;
A
#
# COMPACT_ATOMS: atom_id res chain seq x y z
N MET A 1 -78.84 -15.15 15.10
CA MET A 1 -77.80 -15.83 14.28
C MET A 1 -76.44 -15.40 14.79
N TYR A 2 -75.46 -16.29 14.64
CA TYR A 2 -74.39 -16.57 15.60
C TYR A 2 -73.04 -15.92 15.19
N ARG A 3 -72.32 -15.41 16.20
CA ARG A 3 -70.86 -15.24 16.35
C ARG A 3 -70.07 -14.14 15.61
N MET A 4 -69.43 -13.34 16.48
CA MET A 4 -68.24 -12.52 16.27
C MET A 4 -67.07 -13.33 15.66
N ILE A 5 -66.30 -12.69 14.79
CA ILE A 5 -64.94 -13.12 14.44
C ILE A 5 -64.02 -11.90 14.59
N ALA A 6 -63.19 -11.95 15.63
CA ALA A 6 -62.01 -11.11 15.79
C ALA A 6 -60.83 -11.82 15.13
N THR A 7 -60.01 -11.13 14.34
CA THR A 7 -58.69 -11.67 13.95
C THR A 7 -57.67 -10.56 13.65
N TYR A 8 -56.80 -10.36 14.64
CA TYR A 8 -55.37 -10.02 14.64
C TYR A 8 -54.78 -9.05 13.60
N ALA A 9 -54.33 -7.90 14.11
CA ALA A 9 -53.28 -7.08 13.50
C ALA A 9 -51.92 -7.78 13.64
N ALA A 10 -51.26 -8.06 12.51
CA ALA A 10 -49.87 -8.52 12.49
C ALA A 10 -48.94 -7.30 12.44
N LEU A 11 -48.23 -7.05 13.55
CA LEU A 11 -47.16 -6.06 13.61
C LEU A 11 -45.89 -6.70 13.01
N ALA A 12 -45.55 -6.36 11.77
CA ALA A 12 -44.29 -6.77 11.16
C ALA A 12 -43.15 -5.90 11.73
N LEU A 13 -42.35 -6.48 12.64
CA LEU A 13 -41.07 -5.90 13.05
C LEU A 13 -40.08 -5.99 11.88
N GLY A 14 -39.92 -4.89 11.15
CA GLY A 14 -38.86 -4.73 10.16
C GLY A 14 -37.50 -4.73 10.86
N GLY A 15 -36.73 -5.80 10.67
CA GLY A 15 -35.34 -5.86 11.10
C GLY A 15 -34.52 -4.82 10.33
N ALA A 16 -34.00 -3.82 11.03
CA ALA A 16 -33.00 -2.93 10.47
C ALA A 16 -31.74 -3.76 10.19
N ALA A 17 -31.42 -3.96 8.91
CA ALA A 17 -30.12 -4.46 8.52
C ALA A 17 -29.08 -3.42 8.95
N SER A 18 -28.31 -3.72 10.00
CA SER A 18 -27.08 -2.99 10.29
C SER A 18 -26.14 -3.20 9.12
N PHE A 19 -26.06 -2.23 8.22
CA PHE A 19 -24.90 -2.09 7.35
C PHE A 19 -23.71 -1.81 8.26
N ALA A 20 -22.88 -2.83 8.49
CA ALA A 20 -21.55 -2.60 9.03
C ALA A 20 -20.87 -1.62 8.09
N ALA A 21 -20.51 -0.43 8.60
CA ALA A 21 -19.74 0.53 7.85
C ALA A 21 -18.46 -0.17 7.37
N GLU A 22 -18.27 -0.22 6.05
CA GLU A 22 -17.02 -0.69 5.48
C GLU A 22 -15.89 0.14 6.11
N PRO A 23 -14.84 -0.48 6.68
CA PRO A 23 -13.78 0.27 7.32
C PRO A 23 -13.26 1.29 6.31
N ALA A 24 -13.28 2.57 6.70
CA ALA A 24 -12.86 3.68 5.85
C ALA A 24 -11.55 3.31 5.15
N ALA A 25 -11.47 3.60 3.85
CA ALA A 25 -10.30 3.31 3.04
C ALA A 25 -9.04 3.77 3.80
N LYS A 26 -8.16 2.81 4.10
CA LYS A 26 -6.94 3.10 4.84
C LYS A 26 -6.07 3.93 3.92
N GLY A 27 -5.82 5.19 4.26
CA GLY A 27 -4.91 6.06 3.52
C GLY A 27 -3.46 5.53 3.50
N PRO A 28 -2.52 6.30 2.93
CA PRO A 28 -1.11 5.88 2.85
C PRO A 28 -0.52 5.47 4.21
N PRO A 29 0.40 4.48 4.23
CA PRO A 29 0.93 3.91 5.47
C PRO A 29 1.88 4.88 6.18
N GLY A 30 1.40 5.54 7.25
CA GLY A 30 2.22 6.50 8.01
C GLY A 30 3.53 5.92 8.59
N TRP A 31 3.58 4.62 8.86
CA TRP A 31 4.77 3.92 9.36
C TRP A 31 5.92 3.81 8.33
N LEU A 32 5.66 4.09 7.06
CA LEU A 32 6.67 4.10 5.99
C LEU A 32 7.49 5.41 5.97
N THR A 33 7.00 6.45 6.63
CA THR A 33 7.64 7.77 6.73
C THR A 33 9.07 7.66 7.26
N GLY A 34 10.00 8.38 6.63
CA GLY A 34 11.41 8.45 7.04
C GLY A 34 12.36 8.22 5.88
N CYS A 35 13.66 8.30 6.17
CA CYS A 35 14.71 7.89 5.25
C CYS A 35 15.33 6.57 5.73
N TRP A 36 15.61 5.69 4.79
CA TRP A 36 15.94 4.29 4.99
C TRP A 36 17.16 3.94 4.16
N ILE A 37 18.06 3.13 4.70
CA ILE A 37 19.30 2.75 4.04
C ILE A 37 19.67 1.28 4.24
N MET A 38 20.07 0.65 3.14
CA MET A 38 20.75 -0.63 3.11
C MET A 38 22.19 -0.36 2.67
N LYS A 39 23.16 -0.98 3.35
CA LYS A 39 24.56 -1.04 2.90
C LYS A 39 25.04 -2.49 2.93
N ALA A 40 25.77 -2.89 1.90
CA ALA A 40 26.45 -4.17 1.82
C ALA A 40 27.78 -3.97 1.08
N GLU A 41 28.90 -4.07 1.80
CA GLU A 41 30.23 -3.74 1.29
C GLU A 41 30.25 -2.32 0.68
N GLN A 42 30.48 -2.21 -0.63
CA GLN A 42 30.45 -0.95 -1.37
C GLN A 42 29.05 -0.58 -1.86
N LYS A 43 28.10 -1.53 -1.92
CA LYS A 43 26.75 -1.31 -2.45
C LYS A 43 25.87 -0.64 -1.41
N TRP A 44 25.01 0.25 -1.87
CA TRP A 44 24.04 0.93 -1.05
C TRP A 44 22.73 1.17 -1.80
N ALA A 45 21.64 1.24 -1.05
CA ALA A 45 20.33 1.67 -1.52
C ALA A 45 19.70 2.54 -0.43
N GLU A 46 19.16 3.69 -0.82
CA GLU A 46 18.49 4.65 0.03
C GLU A 46 17.07 4.89 -0.47
N GLU A 47 16.13 5.05 0.45
CA GLU A 47 14.74 5.36 0.15
C GLU A 47 14.20 6.34 1.20
N CYS A 48 13.62 7.45 0.76
CA CYS A 48 13.02 8.45 1.64
C CYS A 48 11.55 8.64 1.30
N TRP A 49 10.70 8.64 2.32
CA TRP A 49 9.27 8.91 2.22
C TRP A 49 8.87 10.08 3.11
N THR A 50 8.15 11.04 2.54
CA THR A 50 7.57 12.15 3.31
C THR A 50 6.52 11.65 4.30
N PRO A 51 6.24 12.38 5.39
CA PRO A 51 5.03 12.15 6.18
C PRO A 51 3.78 12.24 5.30
N VAL A 52 2.72 11.52 5.70
CA VAL A 52 1.41 11.63 5.05
C VAL A 52 0.89 13.06 5.23
N ARG A 53 0.67 13.76 4.11
CA ARG A 53 0.06 15.10 4.10
C ARG A 53 -0.84 15.23 2.88
N ALA A 54 -2.02 15.83 3.06
CA ALA A 54 -3.04 15.92 2.01
C ALA A 54 -3.37 14.56 1.36
N GLY A 55 -3.39 13.49 2.17
CA GLY A 55 -3.73 12.14 1.71
C GLY A 55 -2.66 11.45 0.87
N MET A 56 -1.45 12.01 0.75
CA MET A 56 -0.38 11.45 -0.09
C MET A 56 0.97 11.35 0.63
N MET A 57 1.87 10.56 0.03
CA MET A 57 3.29 10.51 0.34
C MET A 57 4.11 10.67 -0.94
N LEU A 58 5.22 11.38 -0.86
CA LEU A 58 6.24 11.45 -1.91
C LEU A 58 7.42 10.58 -1.51
N GLY A 59 7.93 9.81 -2.46
CA GLY A 59 9.04 8.89 -2.29
C GLY A 59 10.20 9.25 -3.21
N SER A 60 11.43 9.09 -2.73
CA SER A 60 12.63 9.15 -3.56
C SER A 60 13.54 7.99 -3.20
N GLY A 61 14.01 7.25 -4.19
CA GLY A 61 14.95 6.15 -4.03
C GLY A 61 16.20 6.37 -4.85
N ARG A 62 17.34 5.86 -4.38
CA ARG A 62 18.58 5.77 -5.16
C ARG A 62 19.42 4.60 -4.72
N SER A 63 20.17 4.02 -5.65
CA SER A 63 21.12 2.95 -5.35
C SER A 63 22.42 3.12 -6.12
N GLY A 64 23.49 2.54 -5.60
CA GLY A 64 24.82 2.69 -6.16
C GLY A 64 25.88 1.85 -5.48
N ALA A 65 27.13 2.10 -5.85
CA ALA A 65 28.30 1.47 -5.27
C ALA A 65 29.45 2.46 -5.12
N GLY A 66 30.03 2.56 -3.92
CA GLY A 66 31.02 3.61 -3.61
C GLY A 66 30.43 4.99 -3.88
N GLU A 67 31.13 5.80 -4.69
CA GLU A 67 30.67 7.13 -5.12
C GLU A 67 29.83 7.11 -6.41
N SER A 68 29.63 5.94 -7.03
CA SER A 68 28.90 5.81 -8.30
C SER A 68 27.41 5.56 -8.09
N LEU A 69 26.58 6.41 -8.69
CA LEU A 69 25.13 6.20 -8.81
C LEU A 69 24.84 5.13 -9.88
N GLN A 70 23.94 4.20 -9.58
CA GLN A 70 23.49 3.17 -10.52
C GLN A 70 22.04 3.35 -10.94
N SER A 71 21.16 3.77 -10.03
CA SER A 71 19.78 4.10 -10.36
C SER A 71 19.14 5.07 -9.37
N TRP A 72 18.06 5.73 -9.78
CA TRP A 72 17.19 6.53 -8.92
C TRP A 72 15.72 6.49 -9.35
N GLU A 73 14.83 6.86 -8.44
CA GLU A 73 13.38 6.85 -8.65
C GLU A 73 12.68 7.99 -7.89
N ALA A 74 11.54 8.44 -8.43
CA ALA A 74 10.68 9.46 -7.83
C ALA A 74 9.22 8.95 -7.71
N ASN A 75 8.91 8.32 -6.59
CA ASN A 75 7.66 7.60 -6.40
C ASN A 75 6.61 8.47 -5.69
N GLN A 76 5.35 8.06 -5.80
CA GLN A 76 4.26 8.62 -4.99
C GLN A 76 3.36 7.52 -4.46
N ILE A 77 2.73 7.75 -3.31
CA ILE A 77 1.55 6.99 -2.87
C ILE A 77 0.40 7.99 -2.80
N LEU A 78 -0.54 7.87 -3.74
CA LEU A 78 -1.69 8.76 -3.92
C LEU A 78 -2.99 7.97 -3.73
N PRO A 79 -4.08 8.58 -3.23
CA PRO A 79 -5.37 7.92 -3.17
C PRO A 79 -6.00 7.83 -4.56
N ASP A 80 -6.75 6.75 -4.82
CA ASP A 80 -7.70 6.68 -5.92
C ASP A 80 -9.00 7.44 -5.61
N VAL A 81 -9.99 7.32 -6.49
CA VAL A 81 -11.30 7.97 -6.33
C VAL A 81 -12.10 7.47 -5.11
N GLU A 82 -11.79 6.28 -4.60
CA GLU A 82 -12.39 5.68 -3.42
C GLU A 82 -11.54 5.92 -2.15
N GLY A 83 -10.41 6.63 -2.28
CA GLY A 83 -9.47 6.89 -1.18
C GLY A 83 -8.46 5.77 -0.92
N LYS A 84 -8.42 4.71 -1.74
CA LYS A 84 -7.46 3.61 -1.57
C LYS A 84 -6.08 4.00 -2.09
N PRO A 85 -4.98 3.61 -1.42
CA PRO A 85 -3.63 3.93 -1.85
C PRO A 85 -3.29 3.30 -3.21
N VAL A 86 -2.61 4.07 -4.05
CA VAL A 86 -1.99 3.63 -5.31
C VAL A 86 -0.53 4.03 -5.28
N PHE A 87 0.36 3.07 -5.45
CA PHE A 87 1.78 3.33 -5.62
C PHE A 87 2.05 3.70 -7.06
N TRP A 88 2.71 4.83 -7.28
CA TRP A 88 3.12 5.33 -8.58
C TRP A 88 4.64 5.27 -8.68
N ALA A 89 5.15 4.32 -9.45
CA ALA A 89 6.58 4.12 -9.66
C ALA A 89 7.09 4.98 -10.82
N SER A 90 8.19 5.72 -10.65
CA SER A 90 8.82 6.51 -11.72
C SER A 90 10.35 6.36 -11.67
N PRO A 91 10.88 5.24 -12.19
CA PRO A 91 12.32 5.02 -12.29
C PRO A 91 12.93 5.96 -13.33
N GLU A 92 14.08 6.56 -13.05
CA GLU A 92 14.85 7.37 -14.01
C GLU A 92 14.05 8.51 -14.67
N GLY A 93 12.99 9.00 -14.01
CA GLY A 93 12.11 10.03 -14.57
C GLY A 93 11.16 9.55 -15.67
N ALA A 94 11.04 8.23 -15.88
CA ALA A 94 10.11 7.65 -16.82
C ALA A 94 8.64 7.93 -16.44
N ALA A 95 7.74 7.78 -17.42
CA ALA A 95 6.31 7.90 -17.17
C ALA A 95 5.88 6.97 -16.04
N ARG A 96 5.16 7.53 -15.06
CA ARG A 96 4.81 6.79 -13.86
C ARG A 96 3.87 5.62 -14.14
N VAL A 97 4.11 4.50 -13.47
CA VAL A 97 3.28 3.29 -13.55
C VAL A 97 2.52 3.10 -12.24
N ALA A 98 1.22 2.85 -12.34
CA ALA A 98 0.35 2.60 -11.18
C ALA A 98 0.40 1.14 -10.72
N PHE A 99 0.40 0.96 -9.41
CA PHE A 99 0.19 -0.29 -8.69
C PHE A 99 -0.87 -0.05 -7.61
N PRO A 100 -2.15 -0.38 -7.87
CA PRO A 100 -3.20 -0.30 -6.87
C PRO A 100 -2.90 -1.16 -5.63
N MET A 101 -3.31 -0.68 -4.44
CA MET A 101 -3.22 -1.47 -3.21
C MET A 101 -4.13 -2.70 -3.29
N VAL A 102 -3.59 -3.86 -2.92
CA VAL A 102 -4.34 -5.12 -2.80
C VAL A 102 -4.50 -5.60 -1.37
N SER A 103 -3.63 -5.19 -0.45
CA SER A 103 -3.80 -5.43 0.98
C SER A 103 -3.04 -4.40 1.84
N GLN A 104 -3.56 -4.14 3.04
CA GLN A 104 -2.90 -3.28 4.03
C GLN A 104 -3.22 -3.71 5.46
N GLY A 105 -2.17 -4.02 6.20
CA GLY A 105 -2.17 -4.31 7.64
C GLY A 105 -1.66 -3.13 8.47
N THR A 106 -1.41 -3.38 9.76
CA THR A 106 -0.88 -2.37 10.69
C THR A 106 0.55 -1.93 10.35
N SER A 107 1.34 -2.83 9.75
CA SER A 107 2.76 -2.65 9.48
C SER A 107 3.20 -3.28 8.16
N GLU A 108 2.25 -3.50 7.25
CA GLU A 108 2.46 -4.09 5.93
C GLU A 108 1.51 -3.45 4.93
N ILE A 109 1.98 -3.23 3.71
CA ILE A 109 1.15 -2.87 2.56
C ILE A 109 1.63 -3.61 1.31
N VAL A 110 0.70 -4.04 0.47
CA VAL A 110 0.97 -4.69 -0.81
C VAL A 110 0.23 -3.96 -1.92
N PHE A 111 0.96 -3.66 -2.99
CA PHE A 111 0.47 -3.10 -4.23
C PHE A 111 0.70 -4.10 -5.36
N ALA A 112 -0.20 -4.14 -6.35
CA ALA A 112 -0.02 -5.01 -7.50
C ALA A 112 -0.60 -4.43 -8.80
N ASN A 113 0.11 -4.68 -9.89
CA ASN A 113 -0.34 -4.48 -11.26
C ASN A 113 0.04 -5.73 -12.08
N PRO A 114 -0.87 -6.72 -12.19
CA PRO A 114 -0.59 -7.95 -12.93
C PRO A 114 -0.36 -7.75 -14.43
N ALA A 115 -0.71 -6.59 -14.98
CA ALA A 115 -0.50 -6.26 -16.40
C ALA A 115 0.88 -5.65 -16.67
N HIS A 116 1.66 -5.32 -15.64
CA HIS A 116 3.04 -4.86 -15.79
C HIS A 116 3.98 -6.03 -16.10
N ASP A 117 5.12 -5.79 -16.73
CA ASP A 117 6.09 -6.84 -17.11
C ASP A 117 6.91 -7.31 -15.91
N TYR A 118 7.64 -6.39 -15.26
CA TYR A 118 8.29 -6.57 -13.99
C TYR A 118 8.65 -5.20 -13.38
N PRO A 119 8.40 -4.98 -12.08
CA PRO A 119 7.69 -5.88 -11.16
C PRO A 119 6.17 -5.84 -11.38
N GLN A 120 5.45 -6.82 -10.84
CA GLN A 120 3.99 -6.83 -10.82
C GLN A 120 3.42 -6.67 -9.42
N ARG A 121 4.24 -6.92 -8.39
CA ARG A 121 3.86 -6.81 -6.98
C ARG A 121 4.96 -6.06 -6.24
N ILE A 122 4.54 -5.14 -5.38
CA ILE A 122 5.40 -4.33 -4.52
C ILE A 122 4.87 -4.50 -3.10
N ARG A 123 5.73 -4.89 -2.16
CA ARG A 123 5.38 -5.08 -0.74
C ARG A 123 6.35 -4.32 0.14
N TYR A 124 5.81 -3.61 1.11
CA TYR A 124 6.56 -3.03 2.21
C TYR A 124 6.07 -3.62 3.53
N TRP A 125 6.98 -3.90 4.46
CA TRP A 125 6.61 -4.28 5.82
C TRP A 125 7.67 -3.88 6.85
N ARG A 126 7.25 -3.76 8.11
CA ARG A 126 8.15 -3.45 9.24
C ARG A 126 8.47 -4.70 10.03
N GLU A 127 9.74 -4.81 10.43
CA GLU A 127 10.21 -5.74 11.45
C GLU A 127 10.95 -4.95 12.53
N GLY A 128 10.20 -4.55 13.57
CA GLY A 128 10.70 -3.63 14.58
C GLY A 128 11.12 -2.28 13.97
N LYS A 129 12.42 -1.99 13.98
CA LYS A 129 12.99 -0.76 13.40
C LYS A 129 13.31 -0.86 11.92
N VAL A 130 13.37 -2.08 11.38
CA VAL A 130 13.75 -2.36 9.99
C VAL A 130 12.55 -2.13 9.07
N LEU A 131 12.79 -1.45 7.96
CA LEU A 131 11.87 -1.41 6.83
C LEU A 131 12.32 -2.46 5.82
N ASN A 132 11.42 -3.35 5.43
CA ASN A 132 11.67 -4.27 4.34
C ASN A 132 10.83 -3.88 3.13
N ALA A 133 11.41 -4.03 1.95
CA ALA A 133 10.74 -3.88 0.66
C ALA A 133 10.99 -5.12 -0.19
N GLU A 134 9.99 -5.51 -0.98
CA GLU A 134 10.08 -6.61 -1.93
C GLU A 134 9.35 -6.22 -3.20
N ILE A 135 9.99 -6.46 -4.34
CA ILE A 135 9.31 -6.49 -5.64
C ILE A 135 9.35 -7.90 -6.21
N SER A 136 8.29 -8.32 -6.90
CA SER A 136 8.18 -9.66 -7.47
C SER A 136 7.23 -9.69 -8.67
N LEU A 137 7.14 -10.83 -9.35
CA LEU A 137 5.96 -11.16 -10.16
C LEU A 137 4.73 -11.35 -9.26
N ALA A 138 3.53 -11.35 -9.85
CA ALA A 138 2.27 -11.42 -9.11
C ALA A 138 2.13 -12.72 -8.30
N ASP A 139 2.73 -13.82 -8.77
CA ASP A 139 2.79 -15.12 -8.08
C ASP A 139 3.86 -15.20 -6.98
N GLY A 140 4.61 -14.12 -6.74
CA GLY A 140 5.70 -14.05 -5.76
C GLY A 140 7.05 -14.56 -6.28
N SER A 141 7.13 -15.00 -7.54
CA SER A 141 8.39 -15.43 -8.14
C SER A 141 9.29 -14.23 -8.52
N LYS A 142 10.58 -14.52 -8.74
CA LYS A 142 11.64 -13.54 -9.04
C LYS A 142 11.69 -12.37 -8.02
N PRO A 143 11.77 -12.64 -6.71
CA PRO A 143 11.81 -11.58 -5.72
C PRO A 143 13.13 -10.82 -5.76
N MET A 144 13.07 -9.50 -5.71
CA MET A 144 14.16 -8.65 -5.26
C MET A 144 13.76 -8.06 -3.91
N ARG A 145 14.69 -8.07 -2.95
CA ARG A 145 14.42 -7.69 -1.57
C ARG A 145 15.42 -6.68 -1.06
N TRP A 146 14.90 -5.78 -0.25
CA TRP A 146 15.70 -4.86 0.54
C TRP A 146 15.27 -4.92 2.00
N SER A 147 16.27 -4.82 2.87
CA SER A 147 16.13 -4.69 4.32
C SER A 147 16.93 -3.46 4.72
N TYR A 148 16.21 -2.40 5.10
CA TYR A 148 16.73 -1.08 5.37
C TYR A 148 16.71 -0.79 6.87
N ASN A 149 17.79 -0.17 7.33
CA ASN A 149 17.83 0.50 8.62
C ASN A 149 17.36 1.95 8.45
N PRO A 150 16.81 2.59 9.49
CA PRO A 150 16.59 4.03 9.47
C PRO A 150 17.94 4.74 9.27
N MET A 151 17.93 5.81 8.47
CA MET A 151 19.06 6.74 8.31
C MET A 151 19.21 7.67 9.51
#